data_AF-A0A0Q4GHZ4-F1
#
_entry.id   AF-A0A0Q4GHZ4-F1
#
_cell.length_a   1.000
_cell.length_b   1.000
_cell.length_c   1.000
_cell.angle_alpha   90.00
_cell.angle_beta   90.00
_cell.angle_gamma   90.00
#
_symmetry.space_group_name_H-M   'P 1'
#
loop_
_entity.id
_entity.type
_entity.pdbx_description
1 polymer ?
#
loop_
_entity_poly.entity_id
_entity_poly.type
_entity_poly.pdbx_seq_one_letter_code
_entity_poly.pdbx_strand_id
1 'polypeptide(L)' 'MIDEPTADAARFGNDNEIRRILEEVAAFTGMGFVAFARVTETRWIACQVFDQIDFGMLPGDELRKLKPQRNG' A
#
# COMPACT_ATOMS: atom_id res chain seq x y z
N MET A 1 -14.49 12.19 -13.72
CA MET A 1 -13.81 11.02 -14.33
C MET A 1 -12.98 10.42 -13.21
N ILE A 2 -13.42 9.32 -12.62
CA ILE A 2 -12.69 8.66 -11.53
C ILE A 2 -11.65 7.78 -12.22
N ASP A 3 -10.37 8.00 -11.94
CA ASP A 3 -9.30 7.08 -12.35
C ASP A 3 -9.65 5.67 -11.84
N GLU A 4 -9.89 4.71 -12.75
CA GLU A 4 -10.23 3.32 -12.44
C GLU A 4 -9.30 2.67 -11.38
N PRO A 5 -7.97 2.90 -11.36
CA PRO A 5 -7.12 2.29 -10.34
C PRO A 5 -7.26 2.93 -8.94
N THR A 6 -7.75 4.16 -8.82
CA THR A 6 -8.08 4.77 -7.51
C THR A 6 -9.38 4.20 -6.93
N ALA A 7 -10.32 3.82 -7.79
CA ALA A 7 -11.54 3.14 -7.37
C ALA A 7 -11.26 1.74 -6.78
N ASP A 8 -10.27 1.02 -7.33
CA ASP A 8 -9.81 -0.27 -6.80
C ASP A 8 -9.17 -0.13 -5.41
N ALA A 9 -8.39 0.94 -5.16
CA ALA A 9 -7.84 1.22 -3.84
C ALA A 9 -8.93 1.40 -2.77
N ALA A 10 -10.03 2.09 -3.12
CA ALA A 10 -11.17 2.25 -2.22
C ALA A 10 -11.89 0.92 -1.94
N ARG A 11 -11.96 0.02 -2.93
CA ARG A 11 -12.60 -1.30 -2.79
C ARG A 11 -11.80 -2.25 -1.91
N PHE A 12 -10.49 -2.30 -2.09
CA PHE A 12 -9.62 -3.26 -1.40
C PHE A 12 -9.01 -2.73 -0.11
N GLY A 13 -9.10 -1.42 0.16
CA GLY A 13 -8.41 -0.80 1.30
C GLY A 13 -8.87 -1.27 2.67
N ASN A 14 -10.08 -1.81 2.79
CA ASN A 14 -10.62 -2.36 4.05
C ASN A 14 -10.95 -3.85 3.97
N ASP A 15 -10.31 -4.59 3.06
CA ASP A 15 -10.52 -6.03 2.94
C ASP A 15 -9.71 -6.78 4.03
N ASN A 16 -10.41 -7.62 4.81
CA ASN A 16 -9.83 -8.38 5.91
C ASN A 16 -8.94 -9.55 5.44
N GLU A 17 -9.24 -10.15 4.28
CA GLU A 17 -8.44 -11.25 3.74
C GLU A 17 -7.10 -10.71 3.24
N ILE A 18 -7.12 -9.58 2.52
CA ILE A 18 -5.91 -8.89 2.07
C ILE A 18 -5.05 -8.52 3.29
N ARG A 19 -5.68 -7.99 4.35
CA ARG A 19 -4.95 -7.60 5.55
C ARG A 19 -4.21 -8.77 6.19
N ARG A 20 -4.86 -9.93 6.31
CA ARG A 20 -4.23 -11.15 6.84
C ARG A 20 -3.04 -11.59 5.99
N ILE A 21 -3.17 -11.55 4.66
CA ILE A 21 -2.07 -11.90 3.75
C ILE A 21 -0.88 -10.96 3.97
N LEU A 22 -1.12 -9.65 4.12
CA LEU A 22 -0.03 -8.69 4.38
C LEU A 22 0.67 -8.96 5.72
N GLU A 23 -0.11 -9.26 6.78
CA GLU A 23 0.43 -9.65 8.10
C GLU A 23 1.27 -10.94 8.01
N GLU A 24 0.79 -11.96 7.30
CA GLU A 24 1.50 -13.22 7.08
C GLU A 24 2.78 -13.03 6.27
N VAL A 25 2.73 -12.23 5.19
CA VAL A 25 3.91 -11.93 4.37
C VAL A 25 4.94 -11.16 5.19
N ALA A 26 4.53 -10.18 5.99
CA ALA A 26 5.43 -9.46 6.89
C ALA A 26 6.11 -10.41 7.89
N ALA A 27 5.33 -11.27 8.53
CA ALA A 27 5.86 -12.27 9.47
C ALA A 27 6.80 -13.28 8.80
N PHE A 28 6.47 -13.73 7.59
CA PHE A 28 7.25 -14.72 6.85
C PHE A 28 8.57 -14.14 6.31
N THR A 29 8.55 -12.90 5.82
CA THR A 29 9.71 -12.24 5.22
C THR A 29 10.58 -11.50 6.24
N GLY A 30 10.03 -11.17 7.41
CA GLY A 30 10.64 -10.26 8.38
C GLY A 30 10.62 -8.79 7.92
N MET A 31 9.85 -8.44 6.89
CA MET A 31 9.73 -7.06 6.43
C MET A 31 8.81 -6.25 7.36
N GLY A 32 9.30 -5.09 7.79
CA GLY A 32 8.51 -4.14 8.58
C GLY A 32 7.51 -3.31 7.77
N PHE A 33 7.52 -3.42 6.45
CA PHE A 33 6.58 -2.75 5.56
C PHE A 33 6.18 -3.67 4.42
N VAL A 34 4.87 -3.86 4.22
CA VAL A 34 4.29 -4.63 3.11
C VAL A 34 3.04 -3.90 2.62
N ALA A 35 2.87 -3.79 1.30
CA ALA A 35 1.70 -3.14 0.72
C ALA A 35 1.09 -3.97 -0.42
N PHE A 36 -0.23 -3.99 -0.47
CA PHE A 36 -0.99 -4.45 -1.63
C PHE A 36 -1.24 -3.25 -2.55
N ALA A 37 -0.87 -3.36 -3.82
CA ALA A 37 -0.97 -2.25 -4.76
C ALA A 37 -1.69 -2.64 -6.06
N ARG A 38 -2.47 -1.71 -6.60
CA ARG A 38 -2.97 -1.77 -7.97
C ARG A 38 -1.88 -1.27 -8.90
N VAL A 39 -1.40 -2.17 -9.75
CA VAL A 39 -0.36 -1.88 -10.75
C VAL A 39 -1.01 -1.77 -12.13
N THR A 40 -0.74 -0.65 -12.80
CA THR A 40 -1.03 -0.42 -14.21
C THR A 40 0.29 -0.22 -14.95
N GLU A 41 0.26 -0.10 -16.28
CA GLU A 41 1.49 0.10 -17.07
C GLU A 41 2.33 1.29 -16.60
N THR A 42 1.71 2.33 -16.05
CA THR A 42 2.39 3.58 -15.71
C THR A 42 2.33 3.96 -14.22
N ARG A 43 1.47 3.31 -13.42
CA ARG A 43 1.20 3.69 -12.02
C ARG A 43 1.11 2.50 -11.08
N TRP A 44 1.54 2.72 -9.85
CA TRP A 44 1.51 1.77 -8.74
C TRP A 44 0.86 2.46 -7.56
N ILE A 45 -0.41 2.14 -7.29
CA ILE A 45 -1.22 2.79 -6.25
C ILE A 45 -1.37 1.80 -5.09
N ALA A 46 -0.98 2.21 -3.89
CA ALA A 46 -1.21 1.43 -2.68
C ALA A 46 -2.71 1.32 -2.42
N CYS A 47 -3.21 0.10 -2.29
CA CYS A 47 -4.60 -0.18 -1.95
C CYS A 47 -4.74 -0.45 -0.46
N GLN A 48 -3.79 -1.19 0.13
CA GLN A 48 -3.75 -1.46 1.56
C GLN A 48 -2.30 -1.58 2.02
N VAL A 49 -2.00 -1.08 3.22
CA VAL A 49 -0.64 -1.00 3.74
C VAL A 49 -0.59 -1.64 5.13
N PHE A 50 0.43 -2.46 5.35
CA PHE A 50 0.85 -2.94 6.66
C PHE A 50 2.24 -2.37 6.96
N ASP A 51 2.28 -1.36 7.82
CA ASP A 51 3.47 -0.59 8.16
C ASP A 51 3.74 -0.67 9.66
N GLN A 52 4.86 -1.28 10.02
CA GLN A 52 5.33 -1.46 11.40
C GLN A 52 6.58 -0.61 11.70
N ILE A 53 7.10 0.10 10.70
CA ILE A 53 8.34 0.89 10.79
C ILE A 53 8.09 2.38 10.57
N ASP A 54 6.82 2.79 10.52
CA ASP A 54 6.38 4.15 10.23
C ASP A 54 7.01 4.69 8.92
N PHE A 55 7.05 3.86 7.88
CA PHE A 55 7.46 4.26 6.54
C PHE A 55 6.61 5.42 6.01
N GLY A 56 5.33 5.46 6.40
CA GLY A 56 4.47 6.63 6.21
C GLY A 56 3.74 6.67 4.86
N MET A 57 3.62 5.53 4.17
CA MET A 57 2.78 5.39 2.98
C MET A 57 1.34 5.02 3.39
N LEU A 58 0.36 5.67 2.77
CA LEU A 58 -1.06 5.45 3.00
C LEU A 58 -1.75 4.79 1.80
N PRO A 59 -2.87 4.08 2.02
CA PRO A 59 -3.77 3.71 0.93
C PRO A 59 -4.14 4.92 0.05
N GLY A 60 -4.01 4.76 -1.26
CA GLY A 60 -4.18 5.81 -2.26
C GLY A 60 -2.88 6.48 -2.69
N ASP A 61 -1.78 6.31 -1.95
CA ASP A 61 -0.48 6.85 -2.35
C ASP A 61 0.10 6.10 -3.55
N GLU A 62 0.83 6.84 -4.39
CA GLU A 62 1.53 6.29 -5.54
C GLU A 62 3.01 6.08 -5.20
N LEU A 63 3.54 4.87 -5.42
CA LEU A 63 4.94 4.52 -5.10
C LEU A 63 5.94 5.49 -5.75
N ARG A 64 5.63 5.96 -6.97
CA ARG A 64 6.46 6.88 -7.74
C ARG A 64 6.55 8.30 -7.14
N LYS A 65 5.65 8.64 -6.22
CA LYS A 65 5.57 9.96 -5.58
C LYS A 65 6.08 10.01 -4.15
N LEU A 66 6.68 8.93 -3.64
CA LEU A 66 7.35 8.95 -2.33
C LEU A 66 8.40 10.06 -2.29
N LYS A 67 8.08 11.15 -1.59
CA LYS A 67 9.08 12.10 -1.14
C LYS A 67 9.67 11.55 0.14
N PRO A 68 11.00 11.53 0.31
CA PRO A 68 11.60 11.10 1.56
C PRO A 68 11.09 12.02 2.68
N GLN A 69 10.38 11.45 3.65
CA GLN A 69 10.02 12.17 4.87
C GLN A 69 11.32 12.38 5.66
N ARG A 70 11.83 13.62 5.62
CA ARG A 70 12.85 14.07 6.57
C ARG A 70 12.16 14.19 7.92
N ASN A 71 12.20 13.13 8.72
CA ASN A 71 11.93 13.26 10.15
C ASN A 71 13.04 14.14 10.74
N GLY A 72 12.64 15.32 11.23
CA GLY A 72 13.46 16.22 12.04
C GLY A 72 13.38 15.86 13.51
#